data_AF-A0A7S0VJ09-F1
#
_entry.id   AF-A0A7S0VJ09-F1
#
_cell.length_a   1.000
_cell.length_b   1.000
_cell.length_c   1.000
_cell.angle_alpha   90.00
_cell.angle_beta   90.00
_cell.angle_gamma   90.00
#
_symmetry.space_group_name_H-M   'P 1'
#
loop_
_entity.id
_entity.type
_entity.pdbx_description
1 polymer ?
#
loop_
_entity_poly.entity_id
_entity_poly.type
_entity_poly.pdbx_seq_one_letter_code
_entity_poly.pdbx_strand_id
1 'polypeptide(L)'
;LTTIESVAMVFFTFEFFCRIFATDRKLLFLRTGNNVMDMITIVPWYISLIMVATAQGYNNATTFLRVLKLWRVLRIISTTMKLGKYSRGVTVLGETMMTCIPELSILGVLLVMTVIFISTGVYYCELTFDK
;
A
#
# COMPACT_ATOMS: atom_id res chain seq x y z
N LEU A 1 -16.04 10.54 -17.01
CA LEU A 1 -15.18 9.88 -15.99
C LEU A 1 -14.40 10.91 -15.18
N THR A 2 -13.63 11.78 -15.84
CA THR A 2 -12.81 12.83 -15.19
C THR A 2 -13.61 13.88 -14.40
N THR A 3 -14.81 14.25 -14.85
CA THR A 3 -15.69 15.19 -14.13
C THR A 3 -16.28 14.60 -12.84
N ILE A 4 -16.65 13.32 -12.88
CA ILE A 4 -17.16 12.58 -11.71
C ILE A 4 -16.02 12.41 -10.70
N GLU A 5 -14.81 12.08 -11.17
CA GLU A 5 -13.63 12.01 -10.32
C GLU A 5 -13.29 13.35 -9.66
N SER A 6 -13.38 14.47 -10.39
CA SER A 6 -13.12 15.79 -9.80
C SER A 6 -14.19 16.21 -8.79
N VAL A 7 -15.47 15.93 -9.05
CA VAL A 7 -16.56 16.24 -8.10
C VAL A 7 -16.44 15.38 -6.85
N ALA A 8 -16.12 14.09 -7.00
CA ALA A 8 -15.84 13.20 -5.88
C ALA A 8 -14.65 13.70 -5.05
N MET A 9 -13.62 14.25 -5.70
CA MET A 9 -12.44 14.79 -5.03
C MET A 9 -12.75 16.04 -4.21
N VAL A 10 -13.57 16.94 -4.74
CA VAL A 10 -14.02 18.15 -4.05
C VAL A 10 -14.90 17.76 -2.85
N PHE A 11 -15.79 16.79 -3.02
CA PHE A 11 -16.62 16.27 -1.93
C PHE A 11 -15.79 15.64 -0.81
N PHE A 12 -14.79 14.81 -1.16
CA PHE A 12 -13.86 14.21 -0.19
C PHE A 12 -13.05 15.27 0.55
N THR A 13 -12.57 16.30 -0.17
CA THR A 13 -11.85 17.43 0.42
C THR A 13 -12.74 18.17 1.42
N PHE A 14 -14.00 18.45 1.05
CA PHE A 14 -14.96 19.09 1.93
C PHE A 14 -15.26 18.25 3.19
N GLU A 15 -15.51 16.95 3.03
CA GLU A 15 -15.76 16.02 4.13
C GLU A 15 -14.55 15.93 5.08
N PHE A 16 -13.32 15.95 4.54
CA PHE A 16 -12.07 15.99 5.31
C PHE A 16 -11.93 17.29 6.10
N PHE A 17 -12.20 18.45 5.48
CA PHE A 17 -12.19 19.74 6.17
C PHE A 17 -13.23 19.80 7.29
N CYS A 18 -14.47 19.37 7.03
CA CYS A 18 -15.51 19.27 8.05
C CYS A 18 -15.08 18.39 9.24
N ARG A 19 -14.43 17.25 8.98
CA ARG A 19 -13.90 16.35 10.03
C ARG A 19 -12.78 16.99 10.87
N ILE A 20 -11.91 17.77 10.23
CA ILE A 20 -10.84 18.52 10.91
C ILE A 20 -11.41 19.64 11.78
N PHE A 21 -12.42 20.37 11.29
CA PHE A 21 -13.06 21.44 12.05
C PHE A 21 -13.90 20.93 13.21
N ALA A 22 -14.48 19.73 13.10
CA ALA A 22 -15.27 19.11 14.15
C ALA A 22 -14.45 18.45 15.28
N THR A 23 -13.11 18.35 15.16
CA THR A 23 -12.27 17.62 16.12
C THR A 23 -11.22 18.53 16.78
N ASP A 24 -11.28 18.67 18.11
CA ASP A 24 -10.36 19.54 18.89
C ASP A 24 -8.90 19.04 18.93
N ARG A 25 -8.63 17.73 18.78
CA ARG A 25 -7.28 17.13 18.84
C ARG A 25 -6.75 16.66 17.48
N LYS A 26 -6.33 17.63 16.67
CA LYS A 26 -5.93 17.48 15.25
C LYS A 26 -4.81 16.44 14.99
N LEU A 27 -3.81 16.35 15.87
CA LEU A 27 -2.63 15.46 15.67
C LEU A 27 -2.91 13.97 15.92
N LEU A 28 -3.81 13.64 16.85
CA LEU A 28 -4.17 12.24 17.15
C LEU A 28 -5.12 11.69 16.07
N PHE A 29 -6.00 12.55 15.56
CA PHE A 29 -6.92 12.24 14.47
C PHE A 29 -6.19 12.01 13.13
N LEU A 30 -5.18 12.83 12.83
CA LEU A 30 -4.29 12.63 11.67
C LEU A 30 -3.49 11.33 11.74
N ARG A 31 -3.26 10.75 12.92
CA ARG A 31 -2.49 9.51 13.09
C ARG A 31 -3.35 8.24 13.01
N THR A 32 -4.67 8.40 12.94
CA THR A 32 -5.58 7.26 12.74
C THR A 32 -5.50 6.83 11.28
N GLY A 33 -5.04 5.59 11.01
CA GLY A 33 -4.68 5.12 9.67
C GLY A 33 -5.76 5.26 8.58
N ASN A 34 -7.02 5.42 8.96
CA ASN A 34 -8.12 5.67 8.02
C ASN A 34 -8.10 7.10 7.44
N ASN A 35 -7.64 8.10 8.20
CA ASN A 35 -7.58 9.52 7.81
C ASN A 35 -6.29 9.86 7.04
N VAL A 36 -5.17 9.19 7.35
CA VAL A 36 -3.91 9.28 6.58
C VAL A 36 -4.11 8.84 5.14
N MET A 37 -4.82 7.74 4.93
CA MET A 37 -5.13 7.21 3.60
C MET A 37 -6.00 8.16 2.78
N ASP A 38 -6.86 8.92 3.45
CA ASP A 38 -7.68 9.93 2.81
C ASP A 38 -6.84 11.13 2.33
N MET A 39 -5.97 11.62 3.22
CA MET A 39 -5.03 12.70 2.89
C MET A 39 -4.07 12.30 1.76
N ILE A 40 -3.57 11.05 1.76
CA ILE A 40 -2.77 10.50 0.67
C ILE A 40 -3.59 10.60 -0.62
N THR A 41 -4.82 10.07 -0.66
CA THR A 41 -5.71 10.08 -1.84
C THR A 41 -5.84 11.47 -2.50
N ILE A 42 -5.81 12.55 -1.70
CA ILE A 42 -6.01 13.93 -2.18
C ILE A 42 -4.77 14.57 -2.80
N VAL A 43 -3.57 14.24 -2.30
CA VAL A 43 -2.29 14.87 -2.67
C VAL A 43 -1.91 14.86 -4.17
N PRO A 44 -2.11 13.79 -4.96
CA PRO A 44 -1.56 13.72 -6.32
C PRO A 44 -2.30 14.62 -7.29
N TRP A 45 -3.58 14.89 -7.04
CA TRP A 45 -4.40 15.71 -7.91
C TRP A 45 -4.03 17.17 -7.73
N TYR A 46 -3.78 17.59 -6.48
CA TYR A 46 -3.20 18.90 -6.17
C TYR A 46 -1.81 19.07 -6.78
N ILE A 47 -0.92 18.08 -6.66
CA ILE A 47 0.40 18.12 -7.29
C ILE A 47 0.29 18.17 -8.82
N SER A 48 -0.61 17.38 -9.42
CA SER A 48 -0.85 17.40 -10.87
C SER A 48 -1.39 18.75 -11.34
N LEU A 49 -2.24 19.42 -10.56
CA LEU A 49 -2.81 20.71 -10.90
C LEU A 49 -1.77 21.84 -10.81
N ILE A 50 -0.95 21.82 -9.75
CA ILE A 50 0.18 22.76 -9.59
C ILE A 50 1.19 22.56 -10.73
N MET A 51 1.48 21.30 -11.10
CA MET A 51 2.39 20.99 -12.20
C MET A 51 1.84 21.43 -13.56
N VAL A 52 0.57 21.20 -13.86
CA VAL A 52 -0.03 21.71 -15.11
C VAL A 52 0.03 23.25 -15.16
N ALA A 53 -0.09 23.91 -14.02
CA ALA A 53 0.03 25.36 -13.92
C ALA A 53 1.48 25.88 -14.01
N THR A 54 2.50 25.08 -13.67
CA THR A 54 3.91 25.52 -13.57
C THR A 54 4.86 24.91 -14.62
N ALA A 55 4.52 23.78 -15.22
CA ALA A 55 5.44 22.97 -16.04
C ALA A 55 5.32 23.23 -17.55
N GLN A 56 5.36 24.50 -17.96
CA GLN A 56 5.55 24.87 -19.37
C GLN A 56 6.98 24.62 -19.90
N GLY A 57 7.84 23.89 -19.17
CA GLY A 57 9.16 23.51 -19.72
C GLY A 57 10.15 22.90 -18.74
N TYR A 58 10.01 21.61 -18.40
CA TYR A 58 11.07 20.92 -17.64
C TYR A 58 11.32 19.48 -18.07
N ASN A 59 12.61 19.17 -18.25
CA ASN A 59 13.19 17.88 -18.67
C ASN A 59 12.93 16.71 -17.69
N ASN A 60 12.27 16.98 -16.55
CA ASN A 60 11.94 16.02 -15.50
C ASN A 60 10.61 15.28 -15.74
N ALA A 61 9.96 15.52 -16.88
CA ALA A 61 8.69 14.89 -17.23
C ALA A 61 8.74 13.36 -17.13
N THR A 62 9.86 12.72 -17.50
CA THR A 62 10.01 11.25 -17.45
C THR A 62 10.04 10.70 -16.02
N THR A 63 10.78 11.34 -15.11
CA THR A 63 10.82 11.00 -13.68
C THR A 63 9.47 11.27 -13.03
N PHE A 64 8.80 12.36 -13.40
CA PHE A 64 7.48 12.71 -12.85
C PHE A 64 6.39 11.74 -13.32
N LEU A 65 6.40 11.32 -14.58
CA LEU A 65 5.49 10.28 -15.09
C LEU A 65 5.67 8.94 -14.36
N ARG A 66 6.89 8.59 -13.93
CA ARG A 66 7.13 7.41 -13.10
C ARG A 66 6.51 7.55 -11.71
N VAL A 67 6.67 8.72 -11.07
CA VAL A 67 6.07 9.00 -9.77
C VAL A 67 4.53 8.96 -9.85
N LEU A 68 3.92 9.56 -10.87
CA LEU A 68 2.47 9.49 -11.09
C LEU A 68 1.95 8.06 -11.31
N LYS A 69 2.71 7.21 -12.01
CA LYS A 69 2.38 5.78 -12.18
C LYS A 69 2.43 5.02 -10.85
N LEU A 70 3.48 5.22 -10.05
CA LEU A 70 3.60 4.65 -8.70
C LEU A 70 2.44 5.11 -7.83
N TRP A 71 2.04 6.36 -7.98
CA TRP A 71 0.91 6.94 -7.26
C TRP A 71 -0.42 6.26 -7.58
N ARG A 72 -0.68 5.92 -8.86
CA ARG A 72 -1.87 5.13 -9.25
C ARG A 72 -1.89 3.75 -8.60
N VAL A 73 -0.75 3.07 -8.53
CA VAL A 73 -0.63 1.75 -7.87
C VAL A 73 -0.94 1.88 -6.39
N LEU A 74 -0.40 2.88 -5.70
CA LEU A 74 -0.70 3.17 -4.30
C LEU A 74 -2.18 3.54 -4.08
N ARG A 75 -2.81 4.26 -5.01
CA ARG A 75 -4.26 4.56 -4.99
C ARG A 75 -5.09 3.28 -5.09
N ILE A 76 -4.76 2.36 -6.00
CA ILE A 76 -5.48 1.10 -6.17
C ILE A 76 -5.34 0.25 -4.91
N ILE A 77 -4.12 0.06 -4.41
CA ILE A 77 -3.84 -0.75 -3.21
C ILE A 77 -4.57 -0.17 -2.00
N SER A 78 -4.53 1.15 -1.79
CA SER A 78 -5.23 1.81 -0.67
C SER A 78 -6.75 1.74 -0.79
N THR A 79 -7.31 1.85 -2.00
CA THR A 79 -8.75 1.74 -2.24
C THR A 79 -9.23 0.31 -2.02
N THR A 80 -8.51 -0.68 -2.54
CA THR A 80 -8.82 -2.10 -2.37
C THR A 80 -8.68 -2.55 -0.90
N MET A 81 -7.66 -2.06 -0.19
CA MET A 81 -7.53 -2.30 1.25
C MET A 81 -8.65 -1.62 2.06
N LYS A 82 -9.10 -0.41 1.68
CA LYS A 82 -10.27 0.25 2.29
C LYS A 82 -11.55 -0.57 2.08
N LEU A 83 -11.78 -1.08 0.87
CA LEU A 83 -12.92 -1.96 0.55
C LEU A 83 -12.85 -3.30 1.31
N GLY A 84 -11.64 -3.82 1.55
CA GLY A 84 -11.43 -5.02 2.34
C GLY A 84 -11.86 -4.90 3.80
N LYS A 85 -11.82 -3.69 4.38
CA LYS A 85 -12.29 -3.46 5.76
C LYS A 85 -13.81 -3.32 5.85
N TYR A 86 -14.48 -2.97 4.75
CA TYR A 86 -15.96 -2.91 4.67
C TYR A 86 -16.56 -4.27 4.25
N SER A 87 -15.78 -5.08 3.53
CA SER A 87 -16.14 -6.45 3.17
C SER A 87 -15.87 -7.40 4.34
N ARG A 88 -16.94 -7.96 4.93
CA ARG A 88 -16.85 -9.00 5.96
C ARG A 88 -15.94 -10.17 5.52
N GLY A 89 -15.89 -10.49 4.22
CA GLY A 89 -15.06 -11.56 3.69
C GLY A 89 -13.54 -11.35 3.86
N VAL A 90 -13.03 -10.14 3.62
CA VAL A 90 -11.59 -9.86 3.72
C VAL A 90 -11.14 -9.72 5.18
N THR A 91 -12.02 -9.25 6.06
CA THR A 91 -11.75 -9.20 7.50
C THR A 91 -11.71 -10.60 8.11
N VAL A 92 -12.66 -11.48 7.75
CA VAL A 92 -12.69 -12.89 8.19
C VAL A 92 -11.47 -13.66 7.65
N LEU A 93 -11.05 -13.42 6.41
CA LEU A 93 -9.81 -13.98 5.86
C LEU A 93 -8.57 -13.48 6.62
N GLY A 94 -8.54 -12.21 7.01
CA GLY A 94 -7.46 -11.66 7.83
C GLY A 94 -7.38 -12.30 9.22
N GLU A 95 -8.52 -12.44 9.91
CA GLU A 95 -8.57 -13.08 11.24
C GLU A 95 -8.21 -14.57 11.18
N THR A 96 -8.71 -15.30 10.19
CA THR A 96 -8.36 -16.71 10.00
C THR A 96 -6.87 -16.88 9.67
N MET A 97 -6.30 -16.01 8.83
CA MET A 97 -4.86 -15.99 8.59
C MET A 97 -4.08 -15.72 9.87
N MET A 98 -4.45 -14.69 10.64
CA MET A 98 -3.77 -14.36 11.90
C MET A 98 -3.83 -15.50 12.92
N THR A 99 -4.93 -16.25 12.93
CA THR A 99 -5.09 -17.43 13.78
C THR A 99 -4.18 -18.57 13.34
N CYS A 100 -3.96 -18.74 12.03
CA CYS A 100 -3.13 -19.80 11.46
C CYS A 100 -1.63 -19.44 11.31
N ILE A 101 -1.23 -18.16 11.53
CA ILE A 101 0.17 -17.72 11.47
C ILE A 101 1.09 -18.49 12.42
N PRO A 102 0.74 -18.78 13.69
CA PRO A 102 1.62 -19.56 14.56
C PRO A 102 1.89 -20.96 13.98
N GLU A 103 0.89 -21.65 13.44
CA GLU A 103 1.05 -22.97 12.81
C GLU A 103 1.79 -22.89 11.47
N LEU A 104 1.56 -21.84 10.68
CA LEU A 104 2.26 -21.64 9.41
C LEU A 104 3.74 -21.28 9.62
N SER A 105 4.04 -20.54 10.69
CA SER A 105 5.40 -20.09 10.99
C SER A 105 6.35 -21.25 11.31
N ILE A 106 5.87 -22.24 12.08
CA ILE A 106 6.67 -23.43 12.41
C ILE A 106 6.91 -24.30 11.17
N LEU A 107 5.90 -24.42 10.31
CA LEU A 107 6.02 -25.13 9.03
C LEU A 107 7.03 -24.43 8.10
N GLY A 108 7.01 -23.10 8.06
CA GLY A 108 7.98 -22.30 7.30
C GLY A 108 9.43 -22.50 7.78
N VAL A 109 9.66 -22.49 9.10
CA VAL A 109 10.99 -22.75 9.68
C VAL A 109 11.45 -24.16 9.36
N LEU A 110 10.58 -25.16 9.48
CA LEU A 110 10.90 -26.55 9.14
C LEU A 110 11.32 -26.69 7.67
N LEU A 111 10.58 -26.06 6.76
CA LEU A 111 10.87 -26.10 5.32
C LEU A 111 12.26 -25.50 5.03
N VAL A 112 12.58 -24.35 5.61
CA VAL A 112 13.90 -23.71 5.47
C VAL A 112 15.01 -24.62 6.01
N MET A 113 14.82 -25.22 7.18
CA MET A 113 15.80 -26.15 7.77
C MET A 113 16.03 -27.37 6.88
N THR A 114 14.96 -27.95 6.32
CA THR A 114 15.06 -29.08 5.39
C THR A 114 15.82 -28.70 4.11
N VAL A 115 15.54 -27.53 3.54
CA VAL A 115 16.24 -27.05 2.34
C VAL A 115 17.73 -26.87 2.63
N ILE A 116 18.10 -26.27 3.76
CA ILE A 116 19.51 -26.09 4.15
C ILE A 116 20.19 -27.45 4.32
N PHE A 117 19.54 -28.40 4.98
CA PHE A 117 20.10 -29.71 5.22
C PHE A 117 20.34 -30.49 3.93
N ILE A 118 19.34 -30.54 3.04
CA ILE A 118 19.45 -31.21 1.73
C ILE A 118 20.51 -30.53 0.86
N SER A 119 20.52 -29.20 0.79
CA SER A 119 21.53 -28.45 0.03
C SER A 119 22.95 -28.74 0.53
N THR A 120 23.13 -28.84 1.84
CA THR A 120 24.43 -29.18 2.45
C THR A 120 24.84 -30.62 2.10
N GLY A 121 23.90 -31.57 2.16
CA GLY A 121 24.13 -32.95 1.78
C GLY A 121 24.55 -33.10 0.32
N VAL A 122 23.85 -32.42 -0.60
CA VAL A 122 24.20 -32.40 -2.02
C VAL A 122 25.59 -31.82 -2.24
N TYR A 123 25.92 -30.69 -1.59
CA TYR A 123 27.24 -30.09 -1.68
C TYR A 123 28.37 -31.06 -1.26
N TYR A 124 28.19 -31.81 -0.17
CA TYR A 124 29.19 -32.81 0.25
C TYR A 124 29.25 -34.03 -0.67
N CYS A 125 28.12 -34.45 -1.25
CA CYS A 125 28.11 -35.50 -2.26
C CYS A 125 28.90 -35.08 -3.50
N GLU A 126 28.60 -33.91 -4.08
CA GLU A 126 29.32 -33.38 -5.26
C GLU A 126 30.83 -33.29 -4.99
N LEU A 127 31.22 -32.79 -3.83
CA LEU A 127 32.63 -32.65 -3.44
C LEU A 127 33.37 -33.99 -3.24
N THR A 128 32.63 -35.07 -3.04
CA THR A 128 33.17 -36.44 -2.92
C THR A 128 33.28 -37.12 -4.28
N PHE A 129 32.38 -36.83 -5.22
CA PHE A 129 32.40 -37.39 -6.58
C PHE A 129 33.38 -36.67 -7.52
N ASP A 130 33.77 -35.42 -7.22
CA ASP A 130 34.77 -34.65 -7.97
C ASP A 130 36.23 -34.96 -7.55
N LYS A 131 36.44 -35.87 -6.59
CA LYS A 131 37.74 -36.42 -6.20
C LYS A 131 37.94 -37.82 -6.76
#